data_AF-A0A9N8DWE8-F1
#
_entry.id   AF-A0A9N8DWE8-F1
#
_cell.length_a   1.000
_cell.length_b   1.000
_cell.length_c   1.000
_cell.angle_alpha   90.00
_cell.angle_beta   90.00
_cell.angle_gamma   90.00
#
_symmetry.space_group_name_H-M   'P 1'
#
loop_
_entity.id
_entity.type
_entity.pdbx_description
1 polymer ?
#
loop_
_entity_poly.entity_id
_entity_poly.type
_entity_poly.pdbx_seq_one_letter_code
_entity_poly.pdbx_strand_id
1 'polypeptide(L)'
;MLLWVSRLVSVFLTTSSVCLSTSWAFHDCIEASVQMRQRRENHVGFLAGRSPLLTSPPCAGGICVGMKNGPHQGGNASYPVAWNGINGTFVHSTMTVPEYPRKLDGITYYLWTDIFFGDGGLGRMNQFVPQLLLGDVLDGSSGYPDYKPSWKHHDTWVFGAHYFFETWNATSNRTNAHAAYGKLYPTFPGETLYTSFQLLTQNPHSSNKDDIITPQWILTMGVVGDQTRVSRLVVDQPYMGMGAHWQNPTTSWLEPSYQNMCINACWEIYGAFNAAHLPSSGGHYNLTIAQPSSNNNEAKYNFTYWVRDEGNGVCPWCKVTESHKDAVQTVLIDVGVRISDNQLSFGKATTAVVTG
;
A
#
# COMPACT_ATOMS: atom_id res chain seq x y z
N MET A 1 2.34 75.74 5.73
CA MET A 1 2.99 74.47 6.13
C MET A 1 2.29 73.34 5.35
N LEU A 2 2.47 73.05 4.06
CA LEU A 2 3.54 73.11 3.04
C LEU A 2 4.67 72.07 3.20
N LEU A 3 4.49 70.89 2.56
CA LEU A 3 5.40 70.11 1.67
C LEU A 3 4.78 68.68 1.47
N TRP A 4 4.23 68.24 0.33
CA TRP A 4 4.83 67.82 -0.98
C TRP A 4 5.93 66.73 -0.79
N VAL A 5 5.97 65.54 -1.44
CA VAL A 5 5.94 65.19 -2.88
C VAL A 5 5.68 63.67 -3.15
N SER A 6 5.08 63.43 -4.32
CA SER A 6 4.80 62.23 -5.16
C SER A 6 5.76 61.03 -5.26
N ARG A 7 5.26 59.85 -5.71
CA ARG A 7 5.44 59.35 -7.10
C ARG A 7 4.65 58.06 -7.42
N LEU A 8 3.99 58.09 -8.58
CA LEU A 8 3.57 56.94 -9.37
C LEU A 8 4.79 56.15 -9.87
N VAL A 9 4.69 54.83 -9.87
CA VAL A 9 5.36 53.96 -10.84
C VAL A 9 4.37 52.87 -11.26
N SER A 10 3.90 52.95 -12.51
CA SER A 10 3.31 51.82 -13.21
C SER A 10 4.44 50.90 -13.67
N VAL A 11 4.40 49.63 -13.26
CA VAL A 11 5.22 48.58 -13.87
C VAL A 11 4.26 47.58 -14.50
N PHE A 12 4.34 47.47 -15.82
CA PHE A 12 3.83 46.34 -16.58
C PHE A 12 4.59 45.09 -16.13
N LEU A 13 3.88 44.11 -15.58
CA LEU A 13 4.37 42.74 -15.51
C LEU A 13 3.35 41.85 -16.20
N THR A 14 3.77 41.36 -17.36
CA THR A 14 3.21 40.21 -18.06
C THR A 14 3.16 39.04 -17.08
N THR A 15 1.97 38.69 -16.60
CA THR A 15 1.76 37.40 -15.94
C THR A 15 1.67 36.34 -17.01
N SER A 16 2.81 35.73 -17.31
CA SER A 16 2.87 34.42 -17.94
C SER A 16 2.07 33.46 -17.05
N SER A 17 0.95 32.93 -17.54
CA SER A 17 0.33 31.76 -16.94
C SER A 17 1.31 30.60 -17.02
N VAL A 18 2.05 30.37 -15.94
CA VAL A 18 2.68 29.07 -15.71
C VAL A 18 1.59 28.16 -15.21
N CYS A 19 0.99 27.40 -16.13
CA CYS A 19 0.21 26.23 -15.78
C CYS A 19 1.22 25.20 -15.23
N LEU A 20 1.42 25.18 -13.92
CA LEU A 20 2.10 24.07 -13.24
C LEU A 20 1.11 22.92 -13.16
N SER A 21 1.08 22.09 -14.20
CA SER A 21 0.52 20.75 -14.11
C SER A 21 1.48 19.88 -13.30
N THR A 22 1.28 19.79 -11.99
CA THR A 22 1.92 18.73 -11.20
C THR A 22 0.93 17.58 -11.03
N SER A 23 1.06 16.59 -11.91
CA SER A 23 0.53 15.24 -11.72
C SER A 23 1.50 14.46 -10.85
N TRP A 24 1.12 14.18 -9.60
CA TRP A 24 1.86 13.31 -8.68
C TRP A 24 1.17 11.95 -8.62
N ALA A 25 1.82 10.91 -9.14
CA ALA A 25 1.43 9.53 -8.86
C ALA A 25 2.05 9.12 -7.52
N PHE A 26 1.20 8.88 -6.53
CA PHE A 26 1.57 8.40 -5.19
C PHE A 26 2.07 6.94 -5.25
N HIS A 27 3.35 6.75 -4.99
CA HIS A 27 3.98 5.47 -4.60
C HIS A 27 5.12 5.77 -3.61
N ASP A 28 4.88 6.62 -2.60
CA ASP A 28 5.90 7.09 -1.63
C ASP A 28 5.43 6.83 -0.20
N CYS A 29 5.12 5.56 0.10
CA CYS A 29 4.48 5.19 1.35
C CYS A 29 5.42 4.60 2.39
N ILE A 30 6.66 5.10 2.50
CA ILE A 30 7.47 5.10 3.74
C ILE A 30 8.34 6.35 3.66
N GLU A 31 8.47 7.18 4.70
CA GLU A 31 9.38 8.36 4.72
C GLU A 31 10.84 8.00 4.35
N ALA A 32 11.21 6.72 4.51
CA ALA A 32 12.45 6.12 4.01
C ALA A 32 12.56 6.13 2.47
N SER A 33 11.48 5.99 1.69
CA SER A 33 11.48 6.06 0.22
C SER A 33 11.81 7.46 -0.28
N VAL A 34 11.36 8.53 0.38
CA VAL A 34 11.70 9.92 0.03
C VAL A 34 13.18 10.18 0.30
N GLN A 35 13.71 9.74 1.45
CA GLN A 35 15.14 9.86 1.73
C GLN A 35 15.99 8.95 0.82
N MET A 36 15.51 7.76 0.44
CA MET A 36 16.19 6.89 -0.52
C MET A 36 16.15 7.45 -1.94
N ARG A 37 15.04 8.08 -2.36
CA ARG A 37 14.92 8.83 -3.62
C ARG A 37 15.80 10.07 -3.62
N GLN A 38 15.85 10.86 -2.54
CA GLN A 38 16.73 12.01 -2.41
C GLN A 38 18.20 11.61 -2.38
N ARG A 39 18.58 10.52 -1.71
CA ARG A 39 19.95 9.96 -1.78
C ARG A 39 20.29 9.55 -3.21
N ARG A 40 19.34 9.02 -3.98
CA ARG A 40 19.51 8.71 -5.40
C ARG A 40 19.64 9.95 -6.27
N GLU A 41 18.81 10.98 -6.08
CA GLU A 41 18.94 12.25 -6.82
C GLU A 41 20.30 12.89 -6.56
N ASN A 42 20.79 12.82 -5.32
CA ASN A 42 22.10 13.33 -4.94
C ASN A 42 23.26 12.43 -5.45
N HIS A 43 23.08 11.12 -5.53
CA HIS A 43 24.12 10.18 -6.01
C HIS A 43 24.19 10.10 -7.55
N VAL A 44 23.04 10.11 -8.22
CA VAL A 44 22.93 10.13 -9.69
C VAL A 44 23.26 11.51 -10.23
N GLY A 45 22.89 12.59 -9.53
CA GLY A 45 23.30 13.96 -9.89
C GLY A 45 24.80 14.20 -9.76
N PHE A 46 25.51 13.43 -8.92
CA PHE A 46 26.96 13.51 -8.76
C PHE A 46 27.74 12.66 -9.79
N LEU A 47 27.13 11.58 -10.30
CA LEU A 47 27.79 10.65 -11.24
C LEU A 47 27.37 10.82 -12.70
N ALA A 48 26.18 11.36 -12.96
CA ALA A 48 25.66 11.59 -14.31
C ALA A 48 25.47 13.11 -14.52
N GLY A 49 26.39 13.71 -15.28
CA GLY A 49 26.12 15.01 -15.89
C GLY A 49 24.73 14.99 -16.55
N ARG A 50 23.90 15.96 -16.16
CA ARG A 50 22.49 16.08 -16.53
C ARG A 50 22.23 15.69 -18.00
N SER A 51 21.61 14.54 -18.24
CA SER A 51 21.04 14.20 -19.55
C SER A 51 19.52 14.15 -19.47
N PRO A 52 18.79 15.02 -20.20
CA PRO A 52 17.35 15.23 -20.03
C PRO A 52 16.46 14.27 -20.86
N LEU A 53 16.93 13.06 -21.21
CA LEU A 53 16.25 12.19 -22.20
C LEU A 53 16.05 10.74 -21.74
N LEU A 54 15.40 10.52 -20.59
CA LEU A 54 14.82 9.23 -20.24
C LEU A 54 13.29 9.31 -20.32
N THR A 55 12.74 8.91 -21.46
CA THR A 55 11.30 8.95 -21.78
C THR A 55 10.51 7.72 -21.31
N SER A 56 11.11 6.86 -20.49
CA SER A 56 10.41 5.76 -19.82
C SER A 56 10.69 5.87 -18.33
N PRO A 57 9.67 6.09 -17.47
CA PRO A 57 9.91 6.08 -16.04
C PRO A 57 10.40 4.68 -15.66
N PRO A 58 11.61 4.53 -15.11
CA PRO A 58 12.03 3.24 -14.58
C PRO A 58 11.01 2.82 -13.51
N CYS A 59 10.66 1.52 -13.45
CA CYS A 59 9.80 0.92 -12.43
C CYS A 59 10.43 1.02 -11.02
N ALA A 60 10.72 2.24 -10.57
CA ALA A 60 11.38 2.57 -9.32
C ALA A 60 10.29 2.73 -8.26
N GLY A 61 9.84 1.62 -7.69
CA GLY A 61 8.87 1.67 -6.59
C GLY A 61 7.99 0.45 -6.45
N GLY A 62 7.92 -0.42 -7.46
CA GLY A 62 7.09 -1.60 -7.42
C GLY A 62 6.04 -1.70 -8.51
N ILE A 63 5.26 -2.78 -8.47
CA ILE A 63 4.11 -3.03 -9.34
C ILE A 63 2.89 -3.16 -8.43
N CYS A 64 2.00 -2.19 -8.47
CA CYS A 64 0.70 -2.28 -7.83
C CYS A 64 -0.39 -2.47 -8.87
N VAL A 65 -1.31 -3.39 -8.58
CA VAL A 65 -2.54 -3.58 -9.34
C VAL A 65 -3.69 -3.44 -8.36
N GLY A 66 -4.58 -2.49 -8.61
CA GLY A 66 -5.66 -2.19 -7.68
C GLY A 66 -6.56 -1.06 -8.14
N MET A 67 -7.18 -0.39 -7.17
CA MET A 67 -8.10 0.73 -7.42
C MET A 67 -7.34 1.98 -7.83
N LYS A 68 -7.63 2.51 -9.02
CA LYS A 68 -7.19 3.86 -9.39
C LYS A 68 -8.07 4.89 -8.71
N ASN A 69 -7.50 6.02 -8.28
CA ASN A 69 -8.23 7.12 -7.67
C ASN A 69 -9.00 6.67 -6.42
N GLY A 70 -8.42 5.82 -5.59
CA GLY A 70 -9.03 5.48 -4.30
C GLY A 70 -8.96 6.62 -3.28
N PRO A 71 -9.67 6.53 -2.15
CA PRO A 71 -9.59 7.48 -1.04
C PRO A 71 -8.17 7.90 -0.64
N HIS A 72 -7.20 6.98 -0.70
CA HIS A 72 -5.78 7.26 -0.42
C HIS A 72 -5.11 8.21 -1.44
N GLN A 73 -5.66 8.31 -2.65
CA GLN A 73 -5.24 9.23 -3.71
C GLN A 73 -6.14 10.47 -3.79
N GLY A 74 -7.04 10.65 -2.81
CA GLY A 74 -8.04 11.73 -2.82
C GLY A 74 -9.16 11.54 -3.83
N GLY A 75 -9.35 10.33 -4.37
CA GLY A 75 -10.43 10.01 -5.29
C GLY A 75 -11.56 9.18 -4.66
N ASN A 76 -12.57 8.83 -5.47
CA ASN A 76 -13.81 8.21 -5.00
C ASN A 76 -13.88 6.69 -5.24
N ALA A 77 -12.82 6.06 -5.75
CA ALA A 77 -12.84 4.63 -6.05
C ALA A 77 -12.70 3.82 -4.76
N SER A 78 -13.78 3.24 -4.27
CA SER A 78 -13.76 2.41 -3.07
C SER A 78 -14.73 1.23 -3.15
N TYR A 79 -14.42 0.20 -2.37
CA TYR A 79 -15.38 -0.84 -2.01
C TYR A 79 -16.14 -0.40 -0.76
N PRO A 80 -17.48 -0.55 -0.76
CA PRO A 80 -18.22 -0.38 0.47
C PRO A 80 -17.84 -1.48 1.46
N VAL A 81 -17.66 -1.09 2.72
CA VAL A 81 -17.59 -2.01 3.84
C VAL A 81 -19.01 -2.30 4.27
N ALA A 82 -19.44 -3.54 4.07
CA ALA A 82 -20.77 -4.01 4.42
C ALA A 82 -20.70 -4.76 5.75
N TRP A 83 -21.77 -4.66 6.54
CA TRP A 83 -21.91 -5.36 7.81
C TRP A 83 -23.38 -5.63 8.10
N ASN A 84 -23.71 -6.84 8.56
CA ASN A 84 -25.08 -7.26 8.82
C ASN A 84 -25.39 -7.51 10.32
N GLY A 85 -24.52 -7.08 11.22
CA GLY A 85 -24.62 -7.36 12.66
C GLY A 85 -23.71 -8.50 13.12
N ILE A 86 -23.49 -9.51 12.26
CA ILE A 86 -22.77 -10.75 12.61
C ILE A 86 -21.49 -10.89 11.78
N ASN A 87 -21.61 -10.74 10.46
CA ASN A 87 -20.51 -10.83 9.52
C ASN A 87 -20.41 -9.52 8.74
N GLY A 88 -19.19 -9.08 8.47
CA GLY A 88 -18.91 -7.98 7.58
C GLY A 88 -18.25 -8.44 6.28
N THR A 89 -17.72 -7.46 5.54
CA THR A 89 -16.96 -7.71 4.33
C THR A 89 -15.81 -8.69 4.58
N PHE A 90 -15.61 -9.57 3.61
CA PHE A 90 -14.54 -10.55 3.59
C PHE A 90 -13.69 -10.35 2.34
N VAL A 91 -12.38 -10.22 2.55
CA VAL A 91 -11.40 -10.19 1.47
C VAL A 91 -10.49 -11.40 1.65
N HIS A 92 -10.29 -12.17 0.60
CA HIS A 92 -9.42 -13.33 0.60
C HIS A 92 -8.50 -13.27 -0.61
N SER A 93 -7.23 -13.62 -0.44
CA SER A 93 -6.36 -13.82 -1.59
C SER A 93 -5.43 -14.99 -1.40
N THR A 94 -5.05 -15.65 -2.50
CA THR A 94 -3.89 -16.53 -2.52
C THR A 94 -2.77 -15.93 -3.35
N MET A 95 -1.53 -16.28 -3.00
CA MET A 95 -0.33 -15.88 -3.73
C MET A 95 0.70 -17.00 -3.69
N THR A 96 1.26 -17.37 -4.84
CA THR A 96 2.46 -18.23 -4.87
C THR A 96 3.70 -17.42 -4.51
N VAL A 97 4.49 -17.91 -3.55
CA VAL A 97 5.76 -17.30 -3.14
C VAL A 97 6.75 -17.39 -4.30
N PRO A 98 7.30 -16.26 -4.78
CA PRO A 98 8.23 -16.29 -5.89
C PRO A 98 9.61 -16.79 -5.47
N GLU A 99 10.38 -17.24 -6.45
CA GLU A 99 11.81 -17.53 -6.32
C GLU A 99 12.59 -16.29 -5.88
N TYR A 100 13.66 -16.54 -5.13
CA TYR A 100 14.52 -15.48 -4.63
C TYR A 100 15.09 -14.63 -5.77
N PRO A 101 15.30 -13.33 -5.55
CA PRO A 101 16.11 -12.51 -6.44
C PRO A 101 17.56 -13.00 -6.40
N ARG A 102 18.34 -12.70 -7.45
CA ARG A 102 19.77 -13.05 -7.48
C ARG A 102 20.61 -12.20 -6.54
N LYS A 103 20.09 -11.05 -6.10
CA LYS A 103 20.74 -10.09 -5.21
C LYS A 103 19.74 -9.49 -4.21
N LEU A 104 20.17 -9.33 -2.96
CA LEU A 104 19.41 -8.76 -1.84
C LEU A 104 20.07 -7.52 -1.21
N ASP A 105 21.14 -7.02 -1.81
CA ASP A 105 22.00 -5.98 -1.24
C ASP A 105 21.28 -4.63 -1.11
N GLY A 106 20.81 -4.32 0.11
CA GLY A 106 20.13 -3.06 0.45
C GLY A 106 18.74 -2.92 -0.16
N ILE A 107 18.07 -4.05 -0.38
CA ILE A 107 16.73 -4.10 -0.99
C ILE A 107 15.71 -4.45 0.08
N THR A 108 14.52 -3.87 -0.08
CA THR A 108 13.35 -4.20 0.73
C THR A 108 12.26 -4.71 -0.20
N TYR A 109 11.77 -5.92 0.09
CA TYR A 109 10.64 -6.50 -0.61
C TYR A 109 9.45 -6.54 0.31
N TYR A 110 8.35 -6.02 -0.20
CA TYR A 110 7.03 -6.27 0.33
C TYR A 110 6.19 -6.79 -0.85
N LEU A 111 5.60 -7.96 -0.73
CA LEU A 111 4.65 -8.52 -1.69
C LEU A 111 3.34 -8.83 -0.96
N TRP A 112 2.21 -8.26 -1.40
CA TRP A 112 0.98 -8.31 -0.60
C TRP A 112 -0.32 -8.15 -1.37
N THR A 113 -1.40 -8.43 -0.64
CA THR A 113 -2.74 -7.86 -0.84
C THR A 113 -3.00 -6.92 0.33
N ASP A 114 -3.51 -5.71 0.11
CA ASP A 114 -3.84 -4.77 1.19
C ASP A 114 -5.31 -4.35 1.15
N ILE A 115 -5.79 -3.91 2.31
CA ILE A 115 -6.97 -3.04 2.37
C ILE A 115 -6.57 -1.71 3.01
N PHE A 116 -7.05 -0.62 2.44
CA PHE A 116 -6.72 0.74 2.88
C PHE A 116 -7.99 1.52 3.21
N PHE A 117 -7.97 2.24 4.33
CA PHE A 117 -9.01 3.21 4.71
C PHE A 117 -8.46 4.62 4.56
N GLY A 118 -9.09 5.43 3.71
CA GLY A 118 -8.74 6.84 3.57
C GLY A 118 -9.68 7.70 4.39
N ASP A 119 -9.17 8.35 5.41
CA ASP A 119 -9.96 9.19 6.32
C ASP A 119 -9.40 10.61 6.40
N GLY A 120 -9.10 11.21 5.24
CA GLY A 120 -8.30 12.43 4.96
C GLY A 120 -8.35 13.68 5.87
N GLY A 121 -8.95 13.64 7.06
CA GLY A 121 -8.76 14.55 8.18
C GLY A 121 -8.35 13.91 9.54
N LEU A 122 -8.18 12.59 9.68
CA LEU A 122 -7.85 11.92 10.96
C LEU A 122 -6.48 11.22 10.97
N GLY A 123 -6.05 10.67 9.84
CA GLY A 123 -4.69 10.16 9.62
C GLY A 123 -4.27 10.30 8.16
N ARG A 124 -3.01 9.98 7.87
CA ARG A 124 -2.52 9.91 6.48
C ARG A 124 -2.58 8.50 5.91
N MET A 125 -2.47 7.49 6.78
CA MET A 125 -2.52 6.07 6.41
C MET A 125 -3.20 5.24 7.48
N ASN A 126 -4.05 4.32 7.02
CA ASN A 126 -4.72 3.32 7.84
C ASN A 126 -4.86 2.05 6.98
N GLN A 127 -3.80 1.25 6.98
CA GLN A 127 -3.57 0.20 6.00
C GLN A 127 -3.34 -1.15 6.67
N PHE A 128 -4.11 -2.13 6.25
CA PHE A 128 -3.98 -3.51 6.66
C PHE A 128 -3.21 -4.27 5.57
N VAL A 129 -2.08 -4.86 5.93
CA VAL A 129 -1.13 -5.44 4.98
C VAL A 129 -0.62 -6.81 5.45
N PRO A 130 -1.19 -7.91 4.97
CA PRO A 130 -0.58 -9.22 5.01
C PRO A 130 0.59 -9.23 4.01
N GLN A 131 1.81 -9.26 4.54
CA GLN A 131 3.02 -9.06 3.75
C GLN A 131 3.85 -10.32 3.69
N LEU A 132 4.29 -10.68 2.49
CA LEU A 132 5.50 -11.44 2.24
C LEU A 132 6.68 -10.46 2.22
N LEU A 133 7.71 -10.76 3.01
CA LEU A 133 8.80 -9.86 3.38
C LEU A 133 10.15 -10.50 3.07
N LEU A 134 11.10 -9.68 2.58
CA LEU A 134 12.50 -10.07 2.38
C LEU A 134 13.41 -8.83 2.39
N GLY A 135 14.65 -8.99 2.85
CA GLY A 135 15.63 -7.91 2.95
C GLY A 135 15.39 -7.01 4.16
N ASP A 136 15.67 -5.71 4.03
CA ASP A 136 15.58 -4.73 5.13
C ASP A 136 14.16 -4.22 5.30
N VAL A 137 13.32 -4.94 6.06
CA VAL A 137 11.88 -4.71 6.18
C VAL A 137 11.46 -4.22 7.56
N LEU A 138 10.31 -3.53 7.58
CA LEU A 138 9.53 -3.21 8.75
C LEU A 138 8.75 -4.48 9.12
N ASP A 139 9.18 -5.18 10.16
CA ASP A 139 8.69 -6.53 10.50
C ASP A 139 8.30 -6.67 11.98
N GLY A 140 8.22 -5.56 12.71
CA GLY A 140 7.94 -5.58 14.13
C GLY A 140 7.58 -4.21 14.68
N SER A 141 7.11 -4.20 15.92
CA SER A 141 6.89 -2.97 16.66
C SER A 141 7.08 -3.16 18.16
N SER A 142 7.13 -2.04 18.89
CA SER A 142 7.17 -2.04 20.36
C SER A 142 5.91 -2.60 21.01
N GLY A 143 4.81 -2.78 20.26
CA GLY A 143 3.48 -3.05 20.80
C GLY A 143 2.88 -1.86 21.55
N TYR A 144 1.75 -2.10 22.23
CA TYR A 144 1.04 -1.09 23.03
C TYR A 144 1.97 -0.46 24.09
N PRO A 145 1.85 0.86 24.36
CA PRO A 145 0.89 1.80 23.77
C PRO A 145 1.37 2.47 22.47
N ASP A 146 2.67 2.42 22.19
CA ASP A 146 3.26 3.30 21.18
C ASP A 146 3.29 2.69 19.78
N TYR A 147 3.26 1.37 19.66
CA TYR A 147 3.33 0.64 18.39
C TYR A 147 4.47 1.13 17.49
N LYS A 148 5.60 1.51 18.09
CA LYS A 148 6.73 2.10 17.36
C LYS A 148 7.33 1.05 16.42
N PRO A 149 7.39 1.30 15.10
CA PRO A 149 7.89 0.32 14.15
C PRO A 149 9.38 0.01 14.34
N SER A 150 9.78 -1.21 14.00
CA SER A 150 11.17 -1.67 14.02
C SER A 150 11.53 -2.34 12.70
N TRP A 151 12.77 -2.12 12.27
CA TRP A 151 13.33 -2.69 11.05
C TRP A 151 14.19 -3.91 11.37
N LYS A 152 14.11 -4.96 10.54
CA LYS A 152 15.00 -6.12 10.58
C LYS A 152 15.34 -6.58 9.18
N HIS A 153 16.48 -7.26 9.08
CA HIS A 153 16.92 -7.91 7.86
C HIS A 153 16.47 -9.36 7.82
N HIS A 154 15.97 -9.82 6.67
CA HIS A 154 15.64 -11.22 6.40
C HIS A 154 16.34 -11.71 5.12
N ASP A 155 17.16 -12.76 5.25
CA ASP A 155 17.81 -13.42 4.11
C ASP A 155 16.88 -14.41 3.37
N THR A 156 15.78 -14.79 4.01
CA THR A 156 14.77 -15.71 3.48
C THR A 156 13.39 -15.09 3.55
N TRP A 157 12.47 -15.57 2.72
CA TRP A 157 11.09 -15.10 2.75
C TRP A 157 10.46 -15.37 4.12
N VAL A 158 9.86 -14.34 4.70
CA VAL A 158 8.97 -14.48 5.85
C VAL A 158 7.63 -13.84 5.54
N PHE A 159 6.58 -14.25 6.23
CA PHE A 159 5.26 -13.65 6.06
C PHE A 159 4.59 -13.36 7.39
N GLY A 160 3.68 -12.39 7.37
CA GLY A 160 2.77 -12.17 8.48
C GLY A 160 1.72 -11.10 8.23
N ALA A 161 0.73 -11.12 9.12
CA ALA A 161 -0.31 -10.11 9.18
C ALA A 161 0.27 -8.84 9.81
N HIS A 162 0.14 -7.72 9.13
CA HIS A 162 0.65 -6.42 9.58
C HIS A 162 -0.44 -5.36 9.40
N TYR A 163 -0.51 -4.43 10.35
CA TYR A 163 -1.35 -3.25 10.30
C TYR A 163 -0.45 -2.03 10.47
N PHE A 164 -0.36 -1.20 9.44
CA PHE A 164 0.43 0.03 9.41
C PHE A 164 -0.49 1.23 9.46
N PHE A 165 -0.17 2.20 10.30
CA PHE A 165 -0.97 3.40 10.43
C PHE A 165 -0.15 4.62 10.82
N GLU A 166 -0.65 5.78 10.43
CA GLU A 166 0.00 7.06 10.62
C GLU A 166 -0.92 8.01 11.39
N THR A 167 -0.44 8.48 12.54
CA THR A 167 -1.17 9.45 13.37
C THR A 167 -0.60 10.84 13.20
N TRP A 168 -1.45 11.88 13.27
CA TRP A 168 -0.98 13.26 13.23
C TRP A 168 -0.64 13.76 14.64
N ASN A 169 0.60 14.17 14.85
CA ASN A 169 1.02 14.82 16.09
C ASN A 169 0.98 16.34 15.92
N ALA A 170 -0.05 16.97 16.50
CA ALA A 170 -0.25 18.41 16.43
C ALA A 170 0.88 19.21 17.11
N THR A 171 1.49 18.66 18.17
CA THR A 171 2.57 19.32 18.93
C THR A 171 3.86 19.39 18.13
N SER A 172 4.24 18.31 17.45
CA SER A 172 5.44 18.28 16.61
C SER A 172 5.17 18.70 15.16
N ASN A 173 3.90 18.92 14.78
CA ASN A 173 3.45 19.21 13.42
C ASN A 173 3.98 18.18 12.40
N ARG A 174 3.93 16.90 12.79
CA ARG A 174 4.46 15.77 12.00
C ARG A 174 3.55 14.57 12.11
N THR A 175 3.63 13.73 11.09
CA THR A 175 3.05 12.39 11.11
C THR A 175 3.97 11.45 11.88
N ASN A 176 3.39 10.59 12.71
CA ASN A 176 4.08 9.50 13.40
C ASN A 176 3.60 8.17 12.81
N ALA A 177 4.55 7.36 12.36
CA ALA A 177 4.29 6.01 11.86
C ALA A 177 4.21 4.99 13.00
N HIS A 178 3.28 4.06 12.88
CA HIS A 178 3.00 3.00 13.83
C HIS A 178 2.72 1.69 13.11
N ALA A 179 2.96 0.58 13.79
CA ALA A 179 2.73 -0.74 13.23
C ALA A 179 2.32 -1.76 14.29
N ALA A 180 1.45 -2.70 13.93
CA ALA A 180 1.10 -3.86 14.72
C ALA A 180 1.24 -5.13 13.86
N TYR A 181 1.69 -6.22 14.48
CA TYR A 181 2.04 -7.45 13.77
C TYR A 181 1.43 -8.67 14.44
N GLY A 182 1.02 -9.61 13.60
CA GLY A 182 0.92 -11.01 13.99
C GLY A 182 2.30 -11.67 14.04
N LYS A 183 2.33 -12.92 14.46
CA LYS A 183 3.57 -13.70 14.49
C LYS A 183 4.08 -13.93 13.05
N LEU A 184 5.34 -13.60 12.80
CA LEU A 184 5.99 -13.90 11.52
C LEU A 184 6.38 -15.38 11.42
N TYR A 185 6.30 -15.91 10.21
CA TYR A 185 6.68 -17.28 9.90
C TYR A 185 7.59 -17.33 8.66
N PRO A 186 8.59 -18.22 8.64
CA PRO A 186 9.35 -18.49 7.42
C PRO A 186 8.47 -19.18 6.37
N THR A 187 8.76 -18.91 5.11
CA THR A 187 8.16 -19.56 3.94
C THR A 187 9.20 -19.74 2.84
N PHE A 188 8.84 -20.50 1.80
CA PHE A 188 9.74 -20.90 0.75
C PHE A 188 9.13 -20.66 -0.62
N PRO A 189 9.96 -20.40 -1.65
CA PRO A 189 9.50 -20.35 -3.03
C PRO A 189 8.63 -21.56 -3.41
N GLY A 190 7.58 -21.31 -4.17
CA GLY A 190 6.62 -22.32 -4.62
C GLY A 190 5.52 -22.66 -3.60
N GLU A 191 5.65 -22.28 -2.32
CA GLU A 191 4.51 -22.36 -1.39
C GLU A 191 3.39 -21.41 -1.84
N THR A 192 2.15 -21.75 -1.49
CA THR A 192 1.01 -20.84 -1.70
C THR A 192 0.58 -20.27 -0.36
N LEU A 193 0.67 -18.96 -0.23
CA LEU A 193 0.16 -18.23 0.92
C LEU A 193 -1.31 -17.90 0.68
N TYR A 194 -2.11 -17.97 1.72
CA TYR A 194 -3.42 -17.35 1.77
C TYR A 194 -3.38 -16.13 2.68
N THR A 195 -4.25 -15.18 2.38
CA THR A 195 -4.50 -13.97 3.13
C THR A 195 -5.99 -13.82 3.31
N SER A 196 -6.42 -13.34 4.48
CA SER A 196 -7.79 -12.89 4.68
C SER A 196 -7.89 -11.66 5.56
N PHE A 197 -8.89 -10.85 5.25
CA PHE A 197 -9.38 -9.75 6.07
C PHE A 197 -10.85 -10.02 6.36
N GLN A 198 -11.18 -10.10 7.64
CA GLN A 198 -12.52 -10.40 8.11
C GLN A 198 -12.97 -9.33 9.09
N LEU A 199 -14.08 -8.66 8.79
CA LEU A 199 -14.77 -7.81 9.76
C LEU A 199 -15.75 -8.68 10.56
N LEU A 200 -15.49 -8.86 11.85
CA LEU A 200 -16.25 -9.76 12.74
C LEU A 200 -16.67 -9.06 14.04
N THR A 201 -17.73 -9.57 14.67
CA THR A 201 -18.26 -9.10 15.96
C THR A 201 -18.33 -10.18 17.04
N GLN A 202 -17.77 -11.36 16.83
CA GLN A 202 -17.76 -12.39 17.87
C GLN A 202 -16.49 -12.33 18.70
N ASN A 203 -16.67 -12.35 20.04
CA ASN A 203 -15.63 -12.70 20.96
C ASN A 203 -15.47 -14.21 20.74
N PRO A 204 -14.35 -14.68 20.19
CA PRO A 204 -14.17 -16.11 19.96
C PRO A 204 -14.20 -16.93 21.27
N HIS A 205 -14.26 -16.25 22.41
CA HIS A 205 -14.34 -16.81 23.76
C HIS A 205 -15.65 -16.51 24.51
N SER A 206 -16.62 -15.78 23.95
CA SER A 206 -17.94 -15.59 24.60
C SER A 206 -18.99 -16.51 24.00
N SER A 207 -19.66 -17.28 24.86
CA SER A 207 -20.87 -18.02 24.50
C SER A 207 -22.14 -17.16 24.52
N ASN A 208 -22.04 -15.90 24.96
CA ASN A 208 -23.18 -14.99 25.06
C ASN A 208 -23.39 -14.26 23.72
N LYS A 209 -24.54 -14.50 23.09
CA LYS A 209 -24.92 -13.84 21.82
C LYS A 209 -25.34 -12.38 21.99
N ASP A 210 -25.59 -11.95 23.23
CA ASP A 210 -26.00 -10.59 23.56
C ASP A 210 -24.83 -9.67 23.94
N ASP A 211 -23.59 -10.19 23.96
CA ASP A 211 -22.40 -9.34 24.03
C ASP A 211 -22.26 -8.61 22.69
N ILE A 212 -22.86 -7.42 22.57
CA ILE A 212 -22.64 -6.54 21.42
C ILE A 212 -21.18 -6.11 21.47
N ILE A 213 -20.38 -6.65 20.55
CA ILE A 213 -18.98 -6.28 20.43
C ILE A 213 -18.85 -5.22 19.37
N THR A 214 -17.98 -4.25 19.65
CA THR A 214 -17.38 -3.38 18.66
C THR A 214 -16.80 -4.23 17.53
N PRO A 215 -17.14 -3.99 16.25
CA PRO A 215 -16.59 -4.78 15.16
C PRO A 215 -15.08 -4.64 15.11
N GLN A 216 -14.42 -5.75 14.78
CA GLN A 216 -12.96 -5.87 14.75
C GLN A 216 -12.53 -6.39 13.39
N TRP A 217 -11.41 -5.88 12.89
CA TRP A 217 -10.75 -6.48 11.74
C TRP A 217 -9.80 -7.58 12.18
N ILE A 218 -9.96 -8.76 11.60
CA ILE A 218 -9.06 -9.89 11.77
C ILE A 218 -8.32 -10.08 10.46
N LEU A 219 -7.02 -9.95 10.53
CA LEU A 219 -6.09 -10.22 9.45
C LEU A 219 -5.48 -11.58 9.70
N THR A 220 -5.51 -12.44 8.70
CA THR A 220 -4.86 -13.74 8.76
C THR A 220 -4.00 -13.95 7.53
N MET A 221 -2.81 -14.47 7.72
CA MET A 221 -1.94 -14.93 6.65
C MET A 221 -1.40 -16.30 7.02
N GLY A 222 -1.32 -17.22 6.07
CA GLY A 222 -0.84 -18.57 6.36
C GLY A 222 -0.46 -19.32 5.09
N VAL A 223 0.12 -20.51 5.27
CA VAL A 223 0.43 -21.40 4.16
C VAL A 223 -0.77 -22.31 3.89
N VAL A 224 -1.21 -22.40 2.63
CA VAL A 224 -2.31 -23.29 2.25
C VAL A 224 -1.96 -24.73 2.59
N GLY A 225 -2.81 -25.38 3.39
CA GLY A 225 -2.61 -26.76 3.84
C GLY A 225 -1.76 -26.92 5.11
N ASP A 226 -1.25 -25.83 5.71
CA ASP A 226 -0.45 -25.88 6.93
C ASP A 226 -1.02 -24.95 8.02
N GLN A 227 -1.66 -25.56 9.02
CA GLN A 227 -2.29 -24.86 10.14
C GLN A 227 -1.31 -24.44 11.24
N THR A 228 -0.04 -24.85 11.17
CA THR A 228 0.97 -24.50 12.18
C THR A 228 1.63 -23.16 11.90
N ARG A 229 1.60 -22.72 10.63
CA ARG A 229 2.14 -21.45 10.14
C ARG A 229 1.01 -20.51 9.75
N VAL A 230 0.37 -19.96 10.77
CA VAL A 230 -0.73 -18.99 10.62
C VAL A 230 -0.42 -17.76 11.46
N SER A 231 -0.14 -16.65 10.77
CA SER A 231 -0.05 -15.33 11.38
C SER A 231 -1.45 -14.74 11.50
N ARG A 232 -1.80 -14.28 12.69
CA ARG A 232 -3.08 -13.60 12.95
C ARG A 232 -2.85 -12.29 13.69
N LEU A 233 -3.54 -11.24 13.27
CA LEU A 233 -3.60 -9.94 13.93
C LEU A 233 -5.06 -9.53 14.09
N VAL A 234 -5.41 -9.05 15.28
CA VAL A 234 -6.74 -8.50 15.58
C VAL A 234 -6.60 -7.01 15.81
N VAL A 235 -7.44 -6.22 15.16
CA VAL A 235 -7.45 -4.76 15.26
C VAL A 235 -8.82 -4.33 15.73
N ASP A 236 -8.93 -4.19 17.04
CA ASP A 236 -10.20 -3.93 17.74
C ASP A 236 -10.79 -2.56 17.42
N GLN A 237 -9.92 -1.58 17.15
CA GLN A 237 -10.28 -0.20 16.88
C GLN A 237 -9.37 0.40 15.81
N PRO A 238 -9.86 1.39 15.05
CA PRO A 238 -9.00 2.20 14.17
C PRO A 238 -7.78 2.73 14.92
N TYR A 239 -6.63 2.73 14.25
CA TYR A 239 -5.36 3.21 14.82
C TYR A 239 -4.98 2.53 16.16
N MET A 240 -5.39 1.27 16.35
CA MET A 240 -5.19 0.52 17.61
C MET A 240 -5.72 1.27 18.85
N GLY A 241 -6.77 2.09 18.68
CA GLY A 241 -7.40 2.88 19.74
C GLY A 241 -6.68 4.19 20.09
N MET A 242 -5.55 4.50 19.43
CA MET A 242 -4.84 5.76 19.65
C MET A 242 -5.67 6.99 19.27
N GLY A 243 -6.71 6.82 18.44
CA GLY A 243 -7.60 7.89 18.01
C GLY A 243 -8.62 8.39 19.04
N ALA A 244 -8.79 7.70 20.17
CA ALA A 244 -9.89 7.98 21.10
C ALA A 244 -9.82 9.35 21.80
N HIS A 245 -8.64 10.00 21.81
CA HIS A 245 -8.41 11.27 22.51
C HIS A 245 -8.21 12.46 21.57
N TRP A 246 -8.37 12.27 20.26
CA TRP A 246 -8.22 13.35 19.28
C TRP A 246 -9.36 14.37 19.36
N GLN A 247 -9.18 15.54 18.74
CA GLN A 247 -10.23 16.57 18.69
C GLN A 247 -11.52 16.03 18.03
N ASN A 248 -11.35 15.18 17.02
CA ASN A 248 -12.41 14.37 16.42
C ASN A 248 -12.07 12.91 16.71
N PRO A 249 -12.52 12.34 17.84
CA PRO A 249 -12.18 10.98 18.23
C PRO A 249 -12.66 9.97 17.20
N THR A 250 -11.91 8.87 17.11
CA THR A 250 -12.35 7.65 16.43
C THR A 250 -12.19 6.46 17.36
N THR A 251 -13.21 5.62 17.42
CA THR A 251 -13.39 4.55 18.42
C THR A 251 -13.97 3.26 17.84
N SER A 252 -14.54 3.30 16.62
CA SER A 252 -15.21 2.16 16.02
C SER A 252 -15.04 2.12 14.49
N TRP A 253 -14.89 0.91 13.95
CA TRP A 253 -14.92 0.63 12.52
C TRP A 253 -16.30 0.83 11.86
N LEU A 254 -17.36 1.13 12.64
CA LEU A 254 -18.69 1.48 12.11
C LEU A 254 -18.83 2.97 11.76
N GLU A 255 -17.84 3.79 12.10
CA GLU A 255 -17.90 5.22 11.80
C GLU A 255 -17.92 5.47 10.29
N PRO A 256 -18.59 6.55 9.82
CA PRO A 256 -18.71 6.85 8.39
C PRO A 256 -17.37 6.86 7.64
N SER A 257 -16.29 7.28 8.30
CA SER A 257 -14.94 7.32 7.76
C SER A 257 -14.40 5.95 7.31
N TYR A 258 -14.97 4.84 7.81
CA TYR A 258 -14.52 3.48 7.50
C TYR A 258 -15.53 2.67 6.70
N GLN A 259 -16.57 3.31 6.16
CA GLN A 259 -17.57 2.63 5.32
C GLN A 259 -17.06 2.31 3.92
N ASN A 260 -15.84 2.75 3.59
CA ASN A 260 -15.23 2.58 2.28
C ASN A 260 -13.77 2.19 2.43
N MET A 261 -13.32 1.22 1.62
CA MET A 261 -11.93 0.78 1.58
C MET A 261 -11.41 0.65 0.15
N CYS A 262 -10.10 0.79 -0.03
CA CYS A 262 -9.42 0.39 -1.26
C CYS A 262 -8.86 -1.02 -1.07
N ILE A 263 -8.73 -1.77 -2.15
CA ILE A 263 -8.07 -3.07 -2.14
C ILE A 263 -7.07 -3.11 -3.29
N ASN A 264 -5.82 -3.44 -3.01
CA ASN A 264 -4.79 -3.62 -4.02
C ASN A 264 -3.99 -4.89 -3.78
N ALA A 265 -3.28 -5.32 -4.82
CA ALA A 265 -2.18 -6.27 -4.70
C ALA A 265 -0.92 -5.63 -5.26
N CYS A 266 0.18 -5.70 -4.51
CA CYS A 266 1.39 -4.93 -4.78
C CYS A 266 2.66 -5.77 -4.61
N TRP A 267 3.63 -5.48 -5.46
CA TRP A 267 5.04 -5.82 -5.32
C TRP A 267 5.79 -4.52 -5.10
N GLU A 268 5.97 -4.07 -3.86
CA GLU A 268 6.83 -2.92 -3.59
C GLU A 268 8.26 -3.40 -3.36
N ILE A 269 9.12 -3.09 -4.32
CA ILE A 269 10.52 -3.50 -4.32
C ILE A 269 11.38 -2.24 -4.24
N TYR A 270 11.70 -1.85 -3.01
CA TYR A 270 12.46 -0.63 -2.74
C TYR A 270 13.95 -0.90 -2.86
N GLY A 271 14.65 0.02 -3.54
CA GLY A 271 16.08 -0.10 -3.79
C GLY A 271 16.44 -0.91 -5.03
N ALA A 272 15.50 -1.61 -5.69
CA ALA A 272 15.81 -2.36 -6.90
C ALA A 272 16.25 -1.44 -8.05
N PHE A 273 17.41 -1.76 -8.63
CA PHE A 273 18.00 -0.95 -9.72
C PHE A 273 18.36 -1.77 -10.96
N ASN A 274 18.26 -3.09 -10.93
CA ASN A 274 18.41 -3.95 -12.10
C ASN A 274 17.62 -5.27 -11.94
N ALA A 275 17.60 -6.11 -12.99
CA ALA A 275 16.85 -7.36 -12.99
C ALA A 275 17.32 -8.38 -11.95
N ALA A 276 18.57 -8.31 -11.48
CA ALA A 276 19.06 -9.21 -10.44
C ALA A 276 18.39 -8.97 -9.08
N HIS A 277 17.78 -7.80 -8.87
CA HIS A 277 16.97 -7.46 -7.69
C HIS A 277 15.50 -7.78 -7.85
N LEU A 278 15.06 -8.26 -9.01
CA LEU A 278 13.68 -8.74 -9.15
C LEU A 278 13.63 -10.21 -8.75
N PRO A 279 12.53 -10.68 -8.12
CA PRO A 279 12.32 -12.10 -7.91
C PRO A 279 12.52 -12.89 -9.22
N SER A 280 13.18 -14.05 -9.11
CA SER A 280 13.56 -14.83 -10.30
C SER A 280 12.37 -15.57 -10.92
N SER A 281 11.25 -15.64 -10.20
CA SER A 281 9.97 -16.11 -10.71
C SER A 281 8.88 -15.05 -10.56
N GLY A 282 7.79 -15.25 -11.28
CA GLY A 282 6.60 -14.43 -11.20
C GLY A 282 5.78 -14.74 -9.96
N GLY A 283 4.67 -14.03 -9.80
CA GLY A 283 3.64 -14.30 -8.81
C GLY A 283 2.29 -14.52 -9.47
N HIS A 284 1.46 -15.38 -8.88
CA HIS A 284 0.07 -15.53 -9.27
C HIS A 284 -0.80 -15.18 -8.07
N TYR A 285 -1.65 -14.16 -8.22
CA TYR A 285 -2.63 -13.77 -7.21
C TYR A 285 -4.03 -14.16 -7.66
N ASN A 286 -4.79 -14.69 -6.71
CA ASN A 286 -6.23 -14.83 -6.84
C ASN A 286 -6.90 -14.10 -5.67
N LEU A 287 -7.39 -12.90 -5.93
CA LEU A 287 -8.09 -12.05 -4.98
C LEU A 287 -9.60 -12.24 -5.13
N THR A 288 -10.28 -12.56 -4.05
CA THR A 288 -11.73 -12.66 -3.94
C THR A 288 -12.23 -11.68 -2.90
N ILE A 289 -13.18 -10.84 -3.28
CA ILE A 289 -13.82 -9.86 -2.43
C ILE A 289 -15.28 -10.26 -2.34
N ALA A 290 -15.75 -10.57 -1.13
CA ALA A 290 -17.10 -11.03 -0.89
C ALA A 290 -17.76 -10.17 0.20
N GLN A 291 -19.01 -9.80 -0.03
CA GLN A 291 -19.84 -9.13 0.98
C GLN A 291 -20.88 -10.10 1.55
N PRO A 292 -21.30 -9.91 2.81
CA PRO A 292 -22.37 -10.71 3.38
C PRO A 292 -23.65 -10.51 2.58
N SER A 293 -24.37 -11.59 2.26
CA SER A 293 -25.69 -11.50 1.61
C SER A 293 -26.63 -10.72 2.54
N SER A 294 -27.20 -9.60 2.08
CA SER A 294 -28.29 -8.96 2.81
C SER A 294 -29.50 -9.89 2.72
N ASN A 295 -30.08 -10.26 3.88
CA ASN A 295 -31.32 -11.04 3.95
C ASN A 295 -32.52 -10.31 3.31
N ASN A 296 -32.33 -9.03 2.98
CA ASN A 296 -33.28 -8.21 2.27
C ASN A 296 -32.77 -8.01 0.84
N ASN A 297 -33.62 -8.32 -0.14
CA ASN A 297 -33.38 -8.22 -1.59
C ASN A 297 -33.05 -6.80 -2.11
N GLU A 298 -32.63 -5.87 -1.26
CA GLU A 298 -32.53 -4.43 -1.57
C GLU A 298 -31.12 -3.83 -1.64
N ALA A 299 -30.06 -4.63 -1.52
CA ALA A 299 -28.74 -4.15 -1.85
C ALA A 299 -27.99 -5.14 -2.74
N LYS A 300 -28.40 -5.18 -4.03
CA LYS A 300 -27.45 -5.52 -5.09
C LYS A 300 -26.40 -4.41 -5.09
N TYR A 301 -25.37 -4.55 -4.26
CA TYR A 301 -24.30 -3.57 -4.19
C TYR A 301 -23.65 -3.52 -5.56
N ASN A 302 -23.89 -2.40 -6.22
CA ASN A 302 -23.36 -2.14 -7.54
C ASN A 302 -21.86 -1.87 -7.34
N PHE A 303 -21.00 -2.79 -7.77
CA PHE A 303 -19.54 -2.60 -7.85
C PHE A 303 -19.16 -1.50 -8.88
N THR A 304 -19.99 -0.46 -9.03
CA THR A 304 -19.92 0.56 -10.08
C THR A 304 -18.72 1.51 -9.96
N TYR A 305 -17.97 1.46 -8.86
CA TYR A 305 -16.85 2.38 -8.63
C TYR A 305 -15.47 1.69 -8.69
N TRP A 306 -15.39 0.41 -9.07
CA TRP A 306 -14.11 -0.17 -9.46
C TRP A 306 -13.66 0.45 -10.78
N VAL A 307 -12.86 1.50 -10.69
CA VAL A 307 -12.07 1.97 -11.82
C VAL A 307 -10.78 1.18 -11.77
N ARG A 308 -10.68 0.16 -12.65
CA ARG A 308 -9.44 -0.56 -12.87
C ARG A 308 -8.34 0.47 -13.09
N ASP A 309 -7.26 0.38 -12.32
CA ASP A 309 -6.04 1.07 -12.71
C ASP A 309 -5.46 0.37 -13.93
N GLU A 310 -5.93 0.77 -15.12
CA GLU A 310 -5.20 0.59 -16.36
C GLU A 310 -4.02 1.55 -16.35
N GLY A 311 -3.15 1.44 -15.33
CA GLY A 311 -2.02 2.30 -15.13
C GLY A 311 -1.33 2.50 -16.48
N ASN A 312 -1.27 3.73 -16.96
CA ASN A 312 -0.54 4.05 -18.18
C ASN A 312 0.92 3.67 -17.91
N GLY A 313 1.32 2.46 -18.31
CA GLY A 313 2.61 1.87 -17.96
C GLY A 313 2.56 0.57 -17.14
N VAL A 314 1.44 -0.18 -17.15
CA VAL A 314 1.36 -1.55 -16.61
C VAL A 314 2.64 -2.30 -16.95
N CYS A 315 3.27 -2.89 -15.93
CA CYS A 315 4.29 -3.92 -16.09
C CYS A 315 3.95 -4.77 -17.33
N PRO A 316 4.73 -4.74 -18.42
CA PRO A 316 4.34 -5.38 -19.69
C PRO A 316 4.13 -6.89 -19.60
N TRP A 317 4.60 -7.50 -18.50
CA TRP A 317 4.50 -8.92 -18.22
C TRP A 317 3.42 -9.24 -17.19
N CYS A 318 2.64 -8.23 -16.79
CA CYS A 318 1.58 -8.38 -15.83
C CYS A 318 0.25 -8.51 -16.56
N LYS A 319 -0.50 -9.57 -16.26
CA LYS A 319 -1.82 -9.81 -16.82
C LYS A 319 -2.84 -9.80 -15.70
N VAL A 320 -3.86 -8.95 -15.87
CA VAL A 320 -4.96 -8.85 -14.92
C VAL A 320 -6.23 -9.32 -15.61
N THR A 321 -6.95 -10.22 -14.96
CA THR A 321 -8.30 -10.62 -15.39
C THR A 321 -9.25 -10.48 -14.22
N GLU A 322 -10.47 -10.05 -14.49
CA GLU A 322 -11.47 -9.85 -13.46
C GLU A 322 -12.79 -10.52 -13.85
N SER A 323 -13.54 -10.94 -12.84
CA SER A 323 -14.90 -11.44 -13.01
C SER A 323 -15.77 -11.00 -11.83
N HIS A 324 -17.04 -10.78 -12.12
CA HIS A 324 -18.01 -10.29 -11.15
C HIS A 324 -19.23 -11.22 -11.14
N LYS A 325 -19.72 -11.56 -9.96
CA LYS A 325 -20.98 -12.29 -9.73
C LYS A 325 -21.66 -11.66 -8.52
N ASP A 326 -22.91 -11.22 -8.63
CA ASP A 326 -23.73 -10.65 -7.54
C ASP A 326 -22.93 -9.90 -6.45
N ALA A 327 -22.59 -10.56 -5.33
CA ALA A 327 -21.89 -9.99 -4.17
C ALA A 327 -20.39 -10.38 -4.06
N VAL A 328 -19.81 -10.90 -5.15
CA VAL A 328 -18.44 -11.40 -5.23
C VAL A 328 -17.71 -10.85 -6.45
N GLN A 329 -16.53 -10.31 -6.22
CA GLN A 329 -15.57 -10.01 -7.28
C GLN A 329 -14.35 -10.92 -7.13
N THR A 330 -13.86 -11.42 -8.25
CA THR A 330 -12.59 -12.15 -8.32
C THR A 330 -11.65 -11.44 -9.29
N VAL A 331 -10.43 -11.14 -8.84
CA VAL A 331 -9.35 -10.54 -9.62
C VAL A 331 -8.18 -11.51 -9.62
N LEU A 332 -7.76 -11.91 -10.81
CA LEU A 332 -6.55 -12.71 -11.03
C LEU A 332 -5.45 -11.80 -11.54
N ILE A 333 -4.27 -11.89 -10.93
CA ILE A 333 -3.11 -11.09 -11.30
C ILE A 333 -1.94 -12.04 -11.52
N ASP A 334 -1.52 -12.18 -12.76
CA ASP A 334 -0.29 -12.84 -13.14
C ASP A 334 0.82 -11.79 -13.25
N VAL A 335 1.84 -11.89 -12.41
CA VAL A 335 3.06 -11.10 -12.53
C VAL A 335 4.11 -11.97 -13.21
N GLY A 336 4.44 -11.70 -14.47
CA GLY A 336 5.44 -12.46 -15.22
C GLY A 336 6.88 -12.15 -14.83
N VAL A 337 7.80 -13.06 -15.17
CA VAL A 337 9.25 -12.87 -15.03
C VAL A 337 9.80 -12.14 -16.24
N ARG A 338 10.68 -11.17 -16.03
CA ARG A 338 11.46 -10.59 -17.12
C ARG A 338 12.68 -11.47 -17.41
N ILE A 339 12.71 -12.11 -18.59
CA ILE A 339 13.71 -13.15 -18.93
C ILE A 339 15.04 -12.56 -19.48
N SER A 340 15.17 -11.25 -19.76
CA SER A 340 16.45 -10.71 -20.27
C SER A 340 16.78 -9.28 -19.86
N ASP A 341 18.07 -9.05 -19.59
CA ASP A 341 18.68 -7.76 -19.25
C ASP A 341 18.62 -6.74 -20.41
N ASN A 342 18.43 -7.20 -21.65
CA ASN A 342 18.46 -6.37 -22.86
C ASN A 342 17.27 -5.41 -23.02
N GLN A 343 16.26 -5.48 -22.15
CA GLN A 343 15.12 -4.56 -22.20
C GLN A 343 15.05 -3.60 -21.00
N LEU A 344 15.94 -3.73 -20.01
CA LEU A 344 16.17 -2.67 -19.03
C LEU A 344 17.15 -1.66 -19.63
N SER A 345 16.70 -0.88 -20.62
CA SER A 345 17.42 0.33 -20.99
C SER A 345 17.22 1.38 -19.90
N PHE A 346 17.84 1.18 -18.73
CA PHE A 346 18.31 2.33 -17.97
C PHE A 346 19.29 3.01 -18.90
N GLY A 347 18.89 4.14 -19.48
CA GLY A 347 19.65 4.82 -20.53
C GLY A 347 21.13 4.76 -20.20
N LYS A 348 21.90 4.03 -21.00
CA LYS A 348 23.35 3.97 -20.86
C LYS A 348 23.81 5.43 -20.82
N ALA A 349 24.39 5.87 -19.71
CA ALA A 349 25.12 7.11 -19.68
C ALA A 349 26.27 6.95 -20.68
N THR A 350 26.10 7.51 -21.88
CA THR A 350 27.18 7.63 -22.84
C THR A 350 28.21 8.55 -22.20
N THR A 351 29.31 7.99 -21.74
CA THR A 351 30.47 8.76 -21.33
C THR A 351 30.96 9.53 -22.55
N ALA A 352 30.59 10.81 -22.64
CA ALA A 352 31.20 11.70 -23.61
C ALA A 352 32.66 11.87 -23.19
N VAL A 353 33.57 11.21 -23.91
CA VAL A 353 35.00 11.52 -23.84
C VAL A 353 35.16 12.91 -24.43
N VAL A 354 35.21 13.93 -23.58
CA VAL A 354 35.63 15.26 -24.00
C VAL A 354 37.13 15.18 -24.25
N THR A 355 37.50 15.09 -25.53
CA THR A 355 38.85 15.46 -25.97
C THR A 355 38.78 16.95 -26.35
N GLY A 356 39.52 17.74 -25.58
CA GLY A 356 39.69 19.19 -25.75
C GLY A 356 40.84 19.64 -24.87
#